data_AF-A0A016S303-F1
#
_entry.id   AF-A0A016S303-F1
#
_cell.length_a   1.000
_cell.length_b   1.000
_cell.length_c   1.000
_cell.angle_alpha   90.00
_cell.angle_beta   90.00
_cell.angle_gamma   90.00
#
_symmetry.space_group_name_H-M   'P 1'
#
loop_
_entity.id
_entity.type
_entity.pdbx_description
1 polymer ?
#
loop_
_entity_poly.entity_id
_entity_poly.type
_entity_poly.pdbx_seq_one_letter_code
_entity_poly.pdbx_strand_id
1 'polypeptide(L)'
;MGSIIGHEVMHGFDNLGKDYDTDGNMRRWLSDEWQKKFDERARCFVKQYDNTSVLLYTDKGAFRTYLKSNGTLTLSENLADYGGLQLAFKSVMIFGSAAMALSKAVFSTSRRNPGRGRSSIEMLILYKALVPSVHSGMAGETVPNAAQVGTPST
;
A
#
# COMPACT_ATOMS: atom_id res chain seq x y z
N MET A 1 9.37 -0.21 -5.44
CA MET A 1 10.32 0.83 -4.98
C MET A 1 9.72 1.76 -3.94
N GLY A 2 8.60 2.46 -4.20
CA GLY A 2 8.04 3.42 -3.22
C GLY A 2 7.72 2.83 -1.84
N SER A 3 7.22 1.60 -1.75
CA SER A 3 6.94 0.93 -0.48
C SER A 3 8.18 0.64 0.36
N ILE A 4 9.29 0.26 -0.30
CA ILE A 4 10.58 0.00 0.36
C ILE A 4 11.16 1.29 0.90
N ILE A 5 11.17 2.35 0.09
CA ILE A 5 11.63 3.68 0.56
C ILE A 5 10.77 4.13 1.75
N GLY A 6 9.45 3.95 1.67
CA GLY A 6 8.55 4.26 2.77
C GLY A 6 8.80 3.40 4.02
N HIS A 7 9.15 2.13 3.85
CA HIS A 7 9.51 1.22 4.95
C HIS A 7 10.74 1.74 5.70
N GLU A 8 11.83 2.06 4.98
CA GLU A 8 13.05 2.61 5.59
C GLU A 8 12.82 3.96 6.27
N VAL A 9 12.00 4.83 5.68
CA VAL A 9 11.60 6.11 6.32
C VAL A 9 10.83 5.86 7.62
N MET A 10 9.97 4.85 7.65
CA MET A 10 9.14 4.53 8.81
C MET A 10 9.90 3.89 9.96
N HIS A 11 11.07 3.27 9.72
CA HIS A 11 11.95 2.86 10.82
C HIS A 11 12.38 4.03 11.70
N GLY A 12 12.48 5.26 11.17
CA GLY A 12 12.72 6.46 11.98
C GLY A 12 11.58 6.83 12.92
N PHE A 13 10.40 6.23 12.77
CA PHE A 13 9.19 6.55 13.53
C PHE A 13 8.49 5.32 14.13
N ASP A 14 9.13 4.15 14.08
CA ASP A 14 8.60 2.92 14.67
C ASP A 14 8.79 2.91 16.21
N ASN A 15 8.54 1.77 16.85
CA ASN A 15 8.61 1.67 18.31
C ASN A 15 10.02 1.87 18.89
N LEU A 16 11.06 1.80 18.07
CA LEU A 16 12.45 2.06 18.44
C LEU A 16 12.91 3.42 17.91
N GLY A 17 12.65 3.72 16.64
CA GLY A 17 13.13 4.93 15.97
C GLY A 17 12.55 6.23 16.53
N LYS A 18 11.30 6.20 17.02
CA LYS A 18 10.63 7.38 17.59
C LYS A 18 11.38 8.04 18.77
N ASP A 19 12.30 7.31 19.40
CA ASP A 19 13.08 7.79 20.55
C ASP A 19 14.46 8.34 20.13
N TYR A 20 14.72 8.48 18.83
CA TYR A 20 15.92 9.13 18.27
C TYR A 20 15.54 10.44 17.58
N ASP A 21 16.29 11.51 17.85
CA ASP A 21 16.10 12.81 17.20
C ASP A 21 16.76 12.88 15.81
N THR A 22 16.68 14.04 15.14
CA THR A 22 17.19 14.25 13.77
C THR A 22 18.70 14.06 13.63
N ASP A 23 19.44 14.15 14.74
CA ASP A 23 20.88 13.96 14.79
C ASP A 23 21.26 12.52 15.15
N GLY A 24 20.26 11.65 15.38
CA GLY A 24 20.45 10.26 15.79
C GLY A 24 20.74 10.10 17.27
N ASN A 25 20.48 11.11 18.11
CA ASN A 25 20.64 10.98 19.56
C ASN A 25 19.38 10.38 20.19
N MET A 26 19.57 9.45 21.12
CA MET A 26 18.45 8.91 21.90
C MET A 26 17.90 9.98 22.84
N ARG A 27 16.76 10.56 22.47
CA ARG A 27 16.09 11.62 23.21
C ARG A 27 14.58 11.52 23.02
N ARG A 28 13.83 11.65 24.10
CA ARG A 28 12.37 11.80 24.02
C ARG A 28 12.01 13.20 23.53
N TRP A 29 11.80 13.36 22.23
CA TRP A 29 11.46 14.63 21.58
C TRP A 29 9.97 14.76 21.21
N LEU A 30 9.21 13.67 21.31
CA LEU A 30 7.76 13.63 21.12
C LEU A 30 7.02 13.77 22.46
N SER A 31 5.83 14.38 22.44
CA SER A 31 5.03 14.62 23.64
C SER A 31 4.50 13.33 24.26
N ASP A 32 4.22 13.35 25.56
CA ASP A 32 3.68 12.19 26.27
C ASP A 32 2.31 11.75 25.74
N GLU A 33 1.50 12.71 25.29
CA GLU A 33 0.22 12.42 24.63
C GLU A 33 0.43 11.63 23.33
N TRP A 34 1.43 12.02 22.53
CA TRP A 34 1.75 11.33 21.29
C TRP A 34 2.24 9.91 21.57
N GLN A 35 3.15 9.74 22.54
CA GLN A 35 3.68 8.44 22.94
C GLN A 35 2.55 7.48 23.37
N LYS A 36 1.60 7.98 24.18
CA LYS A 36 0.44 7.19 24.60
C LYS A 36 -0.43 6.75 23.42
N LYS A 37 -0.72 7.66 22.49
CA LYS A 37 -1.51 7.36 21.28
C LYS A 37 -0.78 6.42 20.33
N PHE A 38 0.54 6.52 20.24
CA PHE A 38 1.38 5.62 19.49
C PHE A 38 1.30 4.21 20.07
N ASP A 39 1.54 4.05 21.38
CA ASP A 39 1.51 2.75 22.05
C ASP A 39 0.15 2.07 21.94
N GLU A 40 -0.94 2.84 22.04
CA GLU A 40 -2.30 2.34 21.84
C GLU A 40 -2.50 1.73 20.44
N ARG A 41 -2.01 2.41 19.40
CA ARG A 41 -2.11 1.93 18.02
C ARG A 41 -1.15 0.78 17.73
N ALA A 42 0.07 0.83 18.27
CA ALA A 42 1.08 -0.21 18.11
C ALA A 42 0.60 -1.55 18.68
N ARG A 43 -0.18 -1.54 19.78
CA ARG A 43 -0.81 -2.74 20.35
C ARG A 43 -1.75 -3.45 19.37
N CYS A 44 -2.38 -2.73 18.43
CA CYS A 44 -3.20 -3.37 17.39
C CYS A 44 -2.35 -4.28 16.50
N PHE A 45 -1.14 -3.85 16.15
CA PHE A 45 -0.21 -4.64 15.34
C PHE A 45 0.30 -5.85 16.13
N VAL A 46 0.69 -5.67 17.40
CA VAL A 46 1.06 -6.80 18.26
C VAL A 46 -0.05 -7.86 18.26
N LYS A 47 -1.29 -7.45 18.54
CA LYS A 47 -2.46 -8.35 18.57
C LYS A 47 -2.73 -9.01 17.22
N GLN A 48 -2.59 -8.29 16.11
CA GLN A 48 -2.79 -8.83 14.78
C GLN A 48 -1.78 -9.95 14.49
N TYR A 49 -0.50 -9.69 14.77
CA TYR A 49 0.56 -10.62 14.43
C TYR A 49 0.63 -11.79 15.42
N ASP A 50 0.34 -11.60 16.71
CA ASP A 50 0.20 -12.71 17.68
C ASP A 50 -0.88 -13.73 17.26
N ASN A 51 -1.92 -13.28 16.56
CA ASN A 51 -2.98 -14.15 16.06
C ASN A 51 -2.67 -14.77 14.69
N THR A 52 -1.60 -14.33 14.02
CA THR A 52 -1.20 -14.79 12.69
C THR A 52 -0.43 -16.11 12.79
N SER A 53 -0.91 -17.13 12.07
CA SER A 53 -0.22 -18.42 11.99
C SER A 53 0.94 -18.35 10.99
N VAL A 54 2.09 -18.93 11.37
CA VAL A 54 3.22 -19.09 10.47
C VAL A 54 2.86 -20.13 9.41
N LEU A 55 3.18 -19.83 8.15
CA LEU A 55 2.98 -20.73 7.02
C LEU A 55 4.27 -21.51 6.74
N LEU A 56 4.13 -22.82 6.51
CA LEU A 56 5.20 -23.67 6.01
C LEU A 56 5.03 -23.83 4.50
N TYR A 57 6.07 -23.49 3.74
CA TYR A 57 6.09 -23.66 2.29
C TYR A 57 6.86 -24.92 1.92
N THR A 58 6.25 -25.76 1.09
CA THR A 58 6.88 -26.93 0.48
C THR A 58 6.67 -26.93 -1.04
N ASP A 59 7.27 -27.89 -1.73
CA ASP A 59 7.00 -28.20 -3.14
C ASP A 59 5.51 -28.45 -3.44
N LYS A 60 4.71 -28.78 -2.42
CA LYS A 60 3.27 -29.06 -2.50
C LYS A 60 2.39 -27.88 -2.13
N GLY A 61 2.96 -26.71 -1.81
CA GLY A 61 2.22 -25.50 -1.48
C GLY A 61 2.44 -24.98 -0.05
N ALA A 62 1.56 -24.08 0.40
CA ALA A 62 1.63 -23.44 1.71
C ALA A 62 0.66 -24.10 2.70
N PHE A 63 1.18 -24.53 3.85
CA PHE A 63 0.41 -25.18 4.91
C PHE A 63 0.41 -24.32 6.17
N ARG A 64 -0.76 -24.14 6.77
CA ARG A 64 -0.86 -23.47 8.07
C ARG A 64 -0.25 -24.35 9.15
N THR A 65 0.64 -23.77 9.94
CA THR A 65 1.20 -24.42 11.13
C THR A 65 0.43 -24.01 12.39
N TYR A 66 0.68 -24.73 13.48
CA TYR A 66 0.23 -24.35 14.82
C TYR A 66 1.09 -23.23 15.44
N LEU A 67 2.23 -22.88 14.83
CA LEU A 67 3.10 -21.81 15.31
C LEU A 67 2.45 -20.45 15.03
N LYS A 68 2.51 -19.57 16.02
CA LYS A 68 2.08 -18.18 15.92
C LYS A 68 3.28 -17.27 15.73
N SER A 69 3.08 -16.17 15.00
CA SER A 69 4.07 -15.10 15.00
C SER A 69 4.16 -14.46 16.38
N ASN A 70 5.29 -13.82 16.68
CA ASN A 70 5.45 -12.99 17.87
C ASN A 70 5.32 -11.53 17.45
N GLY A 71 4.15 -10.95 17.69
CA GLY A 71 3.80 -9.59 17.29
C GLY A 71 4.60 -8.52 18.03
N THR A 72 5.09 -8.82 19.24
CA THR A 72 5.98 -7.91 19.98
C THR A 72 7.38 -7.91 19.36
N LEU A 73 7.91 -9.09 19.04
CA LEU A 73 9.24 -9.23 18.41
C LEU A 73 9.29 -8.61 17.01
N THR A 74 8.19 -8.72 16.26
CA THR A 74 8.11 -8.24 14.87
C THR A 74 7.57 -6.82 14.74
N LEU A 75 7.31 -6.12 15.85
CA LEU A 75 6.57 -4.86 15.86
C LEU A 75 7.21 -3.75 14.99
N SER A 76 8.54 -3.60 15.05
CA SER A 76 9.28 -2.60 14.25
C SER A 76 8.98 -2.74 12.77
N GLU A 77 9.22 -3.94 12.23
CA GLU A 77 9.02 -4.29 10.83
C GLU A 77 7.55 -4.18 10.42
N ASN A 78 6.63 -4.64 11.27
CA ASN A 78 5.19 -4.57 10.98
C ASN A 78 4.70 -3.12 10.86
N LEU A 79 5.21 -2.21 11.70
CA LEU A 79 4.91 -0.78 11.63
C LEU A 79 5.54 -0.14 10.40
N ALA A 80 6.79 -0.49 10.08
CA ALA A 80 7.51 -0.02 8.90
C ALA A 80 6.82 -0.43 7.60
N ASP A 81 6.44 -1.71 7.46
CA ASP A 81 5.72 -2.25 6.31
C ASP A 81 4.38 -1.55 6.09
N TYR A 82 3.58 -1.42 7.15
CA TYR A 82 2.29 -0.76 7.07
C TYR A 82 2.44 0.71 6.67
N GLY A 83 3.34 1.43 7.34
CA GLY A 83 3.59 2.84 7.04
C GLY A 83 4.16 3.04 5.63
N GLY A 84 5.07 2.17 5.19
CA GLY A 84 5.67 2.21 3.86
C GLY A 84 4.66 1.99 2.74
N LEU A 85 3.75 1.03 2.91
CA LEU A 85 2.64 0.83 1.98
C LEU A 85 1.68 2.02 1.95
N GLN A 86 1.35 2.60 3.11
CA GLN A 86 0.50 3.79 3.20
C GLN A 86 1.13 4.99 2.50
N LEU A 87 2.42 5.24 2.73
CA LEU A 87 3.17 6.31 2.07
C LEU A 87 3.20 6.11 0.56
N ALA A 88 3.57 4.91 0.10
CA ALA A 88 3.62 4.60 -1.32
C ALA A 88 2.25 4.77 -2.02
N PHE A 89 1.18 4.27 -1.39
CA PHE A 89 -0.17 4.39 -1.92
C PHE A 89 -0.61 5.86 -2.01
N LYS A 90 -0.40 6.64 -0.95
CA LYS A 90 -0.71 8.07 -0.93
C LYS A 90 0.07 8.82 -2.01
N SER A 91 1.36 8.53 -2.19
CA SER A 91 2.16 9.13 -3.25
C SER A 91 1.57 8.84 -4.63
N VAL A 92 1.24 7.58 -4.93
CA VAL A 92 0.61 7.21 -6.20
C VAL A 92 -0.70 7.97 -6.43
N MET A 93 -1.55 8.09 -5.41
CA MET A 93 -2.81 8.81 -5.51
C MET A 93 -2.63 10.30 -5.76
N ILE A 94 -1.64 10.94 -5.11
CA ILE A 94 -1.32 12.36 -5.32
C ILE A 94 -0.81 12.58 -6.74
N PHE A 95 0.16 11.79 -7.20
CA PHE A 95 0.73 11.92 -8.53
C PHE A 95 -0.25 11.56 -9.64
N GLY A 96 -1.08 10.53 -9.44
CA GLY A 96 -2.15 10.17 -10.37
C GLY A 96 -3.19 11.29 -10.51
N SER A 97 -3.58 11.90 -9.39
CA SER A 97 -4.50 13.04 -9.36
C SER A 97 -3.90 14.28 -10.04
N ALA A 98 -2.63 14.57 -9.77
CA ALA A 98 -1.89 15.66 -10.39
C ALA A 98 -1.72 15.45 -11.91
N ALA A 99 -1.37 14.23 -12.34
CA ALA A 99 -1.28 13.88 -13.76
C ALA A 99 -2.62 14.03 -14.47
N MET A 100 -3.72 13.61 -13.83
CA MET A 100 -5.07 13.79 -14.37
C MET A 100 -5.49 15.26 -14.44
N ALA A 101 -5.16 16.07 -13.42
CA ALA A 101 -5.42 17.50 -13.41
C ALA A 101 -4.61 18.23 -14.50
N LEU A 102 -3.34 17.89 -14.67
CA LEU A 102 -2.48 18.43 -15.73
C LEU A 102 -3.00 18.05 -17.12
N SER A 103 -3.43 16.80 -17.32
CA SER A 103 -4.05 16.38 -18.58
C SER A 103 -5.32 17.18 -18.91
N LYS A 104 -6.21 17.39 -17.92
CA LYS A 104 -7.41 18.23 -18.08
C LYS A 104 -7.05 19.69 -18.38
N ALA A 105 -6.04 20.25 -17.72
CA ALA A 105 -5.59 21.63 -17.95
C ALA A 105 -5.00 21.81 -19.36
N VAL A 106 -4.14 20.89 -19.80
CA VAL A 106 -3.60 20.88 -21.18
C VAL A 106 -4.73 20.76 -22.20
N PHE A 107 -5.70 19.87 -21.96
CA PHE A 107 -6.85 19.70 -22.86
C PHE A 107 -7.78 20.92 -22.88
N SER A 108 -8.01 21.57 -21.74
CA SER A 108 -8.80 22.80 -21.66
C SER A 108 -8.13 23.97 -22.38
N THR A 109 -6.80 24.07 -22.35
CA THR A 109 -6.05 25.12 -23.03
C THR A 109 -6.01 24.88 -24.54
N SER A 110 -5.84 23.62 -24.97
CA SER A 110 -5.94 23.22 -26.39
C SER A 110 -7.30 23.55 -27.00
N ARG A 111 -8.40 23.40 -26.24
CA ARG A 111 -9.76 23.78 -26.70
C ARG A 111 -10.00 25.29 -26.80
N ARG A 112 -9.22 26.14 -26.13
CA ARG A 112 -9.39 27.61 -26.19
C ARG A 112 -8.74 28.26 -27.40
N ASN A 113 -7.94 27.54 -28.19
CA ASN A 113 -7.24 28.09 -29.35
C ASN A 113 -7.63 27.34 -30.64
N PRO A 114 -8.85 27.56 -31.17
CA PRO A 114 -9.43 26.77 -32.27
C PRO A 114 -8.70 26.94 -33.63
N GLY A 115 -7.74 27.87 -33.73
CA GLY A 115 -6.91 28.08 -34.93
C GLY A 115 -5.47 27.56 -34.83
N ARG A 116 -5.02 27.05 -33.68
CA ARG A 116 -3.67 26.51 -33.54
C ARG A 116 -3.72 25.00 -33.76
N GLY A 117 -3.28 24.55 -34.92
CA GLY A 117 -3.12 23.12 -35.21
C GLY A 117 -2.33 22.45 -34.09
N ARG A 118 -2.83 21.31 -33.58
CA ARG A 118 -2.19 20.57 -32.49
C ARG A 118 -0.77 20.20 -32.92
N SER A 119 0.22 20.58 -32.13
CA SER A 119 1.60 20.18 -32.40
C SER A 119 1.79 18.68 -32.15
N SER A 120 2.80 18.07 -32.79
CA SER A 120 3.11 16.64 -32.61
C SER A 120 3.38 16.26 -31.15
N ILE A 121 3.88 17.21 -30.34
CA ILE A 121 4.12 17.03 -28.89
C ILE A 121 2.79 16.98 -28.12
N GLU A 122 1.82 17.84 -28.47
CA GLU A 122 0.48 17.82 -27.86
C GLU A 122 -0.27 16.52 -28.21
N MET A 123 -0.11 16.00 -29.43
CA MET A 123 -0.63 14.69 -29.82
C MET A 123 0.04 13.54 -29.06
N LEU A 124 1.34 13.62 -28.81
CA LEU A 124 2.08 12.59 -28.05
C LEU A 124 1.64 12.53 -26.58
N ILE A 125 1.39 13.71 -25.98
CA ILE A 125 0.88 13.84 -24.60
C ILE A 125 -0.56 13.31 -24.52
N LEU A 126 -1.39 13.61 -25.53
CA LEU A 126 -2.75 13.06 -25.66
C LEU A 126 -2.74 11.53 -25.78
N TYR A 127 -1.84 10.97 -26.59
CA TYR A 127 -1.71 9.51 -26.73
C TYR A 127 -1.32 8.84 -25.41
N LYS A 128 -0.36 9.41 -24.66
CA LYS A 128 0.03 8.88 -23.34
C LYS A 128 -1.05 9.05 -22.26
N ALA A 129 -1.91 10.07 -22.36
CA ALA A 129 -3.01 10.29 -21.41
C ALA A 129 -4.27 9.46 -21.72
N LEU A 130 -4.47 9.08 -22.98
CA LEU A 130 -5.64 8.33 -23.47
C LEU A 130 -5.41 6.83 -23.61
N VAL A 131 -4.18 6.33 -23.47
CA VAL A 131 -3.92 4.90 -23.27
C VAL A 131 -4.13 4.61 -21.78
N PRO A 132 -5.31 4.11 -21.35
CA PRO A 132 -5.38 3.50 -20.03
C PRO A 132 -4.33 2.40 -20.00
N SER A 133 -3.51 2.39 -18.96
CA SER A 133 -2.64 1.26 -18.67
C SER A 133 -3.51 0.00 -18.71
N VAL A 134 -3.24 -0.86 -19.68
CA VAL A 134 -3.91 -2.16 -19.82
C VAL A 134 -3.43 -3.00 -18.64
N HIS A 135 -4.10 -2.87 -17.49
CA HIS A 135 -4.12 -3.82 -16.37
C HIS A 135 -5.37 -3.55 -15.50
N SER A 136 -6.52 -3.52 -16.16
CA SER A 136 -7.81 -3.78 -15.52
C SER A 136 -8.48 -4.87 -16.34
N GLY A 137 -8.23 -6.13 -15.97
CA GLY A 137 -8.66 -7.28 -16.77
C GLY A 137 -8.24 -8.65 -16.25
N MET A 138 -8.29 -8.89 -14.92
CA MET A 138 -8.46 -10.23 -14.35
C MET A 138 -9.28 -10.12 -13.05
N ALA A 139 -10.54 -9.72 -13.21
CA ALA A 139 -11.58 -9.94 -12.22
C ALA A 139 -12.80 -10.45 -12.99
N GLY A 140 -13.14 -11.73 -12.79
CA GLY A 140 -14.38 -12.30 -13.31
C GLY A 140 -14.22 -13.55 -14.19
N GLU A 141 -13.53 -14.59 -13.72
CA GLU A 141 -13.97 -15.95 -14.06
C GLU A 141 -14.91 -16.42 -12.95
N THR A 142 -16.19 -16.50 -13.28
CA THR A 142 -17.21 -17.17 -12.48
C THR A 142 -16.89 -18.66 -12.44
N VAL A 143 -16.55 -19.18 -11.27
CA VAL A 143 -16.53 -20.63 -11.02
C VAL A 143 -17.97 -21.14 -11.19
N PRO A 144 -18.24 -22.10 -12.09
CA PRO A 144 -19.57 -22.68 -12.20
C PRO A 144 -19.89 -23.47 -10.92
N ASN A 145 -21.08 -23.20 -10.40
CA ASN A 145 -21.67 -23.85 -9.24
C ASN A 145 -21.88 -25.35 -9.55
N ALA A 146 -20.98 -26.21 -9.05
CA ALA A 146 -21.13 -27.65 -9.13
C ALA A 146 -22.15 -28.10 -8.08
N ALA A 147 -23.38 -28.29 -8.57
CA ALA A 147 -24.37 -29.27 -8.15
C ALA A 147 -24.27 -29.81 -6.71
N GLN A 148 -25.25 -29.39 -5.90
CA GLN A 148 -25.87 -30.23 -4.89
C GLN A 148 -26.23 -31.60 -5.52
N VAL A 149 -25.44 -32.62 -5.21
CA VAL A 149 -25.85 -34.03 -5.37
C VAL A 149 -26.02 -34.56 -3.96
N GLY A 150 -27.26 -34.52 -3.47
CA GLY A 150 -27.66 -35.33 -2.33
C GLY A 150 -27.73 -36.80 -2.73
N THR A 151 -27.56 -37.70 -1.75
CA THR A 151 -28.26 -38.99 -1.57
C THR A 151 -27.79 -39.58 -0.22
N PRO A 152 -28.41 -40.64 0.33
CA PRO A 152 -29.61 -40.57 1.14
C PRO A 152 -29.36 -41.05 2.59
N SER A 153 -30.36 -40.82 3.43
CA SER A 153 -30.52 -41.39 4.77
C SER A 153 -30.45 -42.92 4.80
N THR A 154 -29.67 -43.45 5.75
CA THR A 154 -30.00 -44.59 6.62
C THR A 154 -29.27 -44.43 7.94
#